data_AF-A0A1Z8ZQ51-F1
#
_entry.id   AF-A0A1Z8ZQ51-F1
#
_cell.length_a   1.000
_cell.length_b   1.000
_cell.length_c   1.000
_cell.angle_alpha   90.00
_cell.angle_beta   90.00
_cell.angle_gamma   90.00
#
_symmetry.space_group_name_H-M   'P 1'
#
loop_
_entity.id
_entity.type
_entity.pdbx_description
1 polymer ?
#
loop_
_entity_poly.entity_id
_entity_poly.type
_entity_poly.pdbx_seq_one_letter_code
_entity_poly.pdbx_strand_id
1 'polypeptide(L)'
;MKLKITSLLVVALSFSPIILSAQETAPAAPSAEAEAWIPSTPLEKKAMGLSKTMKKIPGIVSSIKDQATMDVAKKSMTALNMEVDAHVAEIKKLPVPDAAIRKSLSSRMEKEMAALGPQMQQAMMGMVSLSPELAPQIQAMMMEFAGNMEKHETDMNKYFESDEDRAKKNGK
;
A
#
# COMPACT_ATOMS: atom_id res chain seq x y z
N MET A 1 2.22 -1.80 -14.47
CA MET A 1 0.74 -1.88 -14.44
C MET A 1 0.18 -0.49 -14.22
N LYS A 2 -0.77 -0.04 -15.05
CA LYS A 2 -1.72 0.99 -14.60
C LYS A 2 -2.54 0.37 -13.48
N LEU A 3 -2.36 0.82 -12.24
CA LEU A 3 -3.28 0.44 -11.16
C LEU A 3 -4.68 0.87 -11.59
N LYS A 4 -5.54 -0.10 -11.88
CA LYS A 4 -6.93 0.13 -12.27
C LYS A 4 -7.73 0.57 -11.04
N ILE A 5 -7.54 1.82 -10.62
CA ILE A 5 -8.39 2.49 -9.62
C ILE A 5 -9.78 2.79 -10.25
N THR A 6 -9.88 2.82 -11.58
CA THR A 6 -11.08 3.26 -12.30
C THR A 6 -12.16 2.18 -12.49
N SER A 7 -11.90 0.90 -12.20
CA SER A 7 -12.88 -0.17 -12.49
C SER A 7 -13.85 -0.50 -11.36
N LEU A 8 -13.73 0.14 -10.20
CA LEU A 8 -14.61 -0.13 -9.05
C LEU A 8 -15.99 0.54 -9.15
N LEU A 9 -16.22 1.43 -10.12
CA LEU A 9 -17.45 2.24 -10.18
C LEU A 9 -18.60 1.62 -11.01
N VAL A 10 -18.39 0.53 -11.75
CA VAL A 10 -19.39 0.05 -12.75
C VAL A 10 -20.12 -1.24 -12.34
N VAL A 11 -19.68 -1.95 -11.29
CA VAL A 11 -20.28 -3.25 -10.89
C VAL A 11 -21.39 -3.09 -9.83
N ALA A 12 -21.98 -1.90 -9.68
CA ALA A 12 -23.00 -1.64 -8.67
C ALA A 12 -24.44 -1.54 -9.21
N LEU A 13 -24.67 -1.61 -10.53
CA LEU A 13 -25.98 -1.26 -11.11
C LEU A 13 -26.63 -2.29 -12.04
N SER A 14 -26.18 -3.55 -12.03
CA SER A 14 -26.83 -4.57 -12.87
C SER A 14 -26.66 -5.96 -12.27
N PHE A 15 -27.66 -6.41 -11.51
CA PHE A 15 -28.57 -7.51 -11.89
C PHE A 15 -29.30 -8.07 -10.65
N SER A 16 -30.63 -8.08 -10.75
CA SER A 16 -31.62 -8.68 -9.85
C SER A 16 -31.50 -10.23 -9.78
N PRO A 17 -32.22 -10.90 -8.86
CA PRO A 17 -31.89 -12.24 -8.37
C PRO A 17 -32.50 -13.36 -9.23
N ILE A 18 -31.77 -14.46 -9.41
CA ILE A 18 -32.33 -15.75 -9.80
C ILE A 18 -31.91 -16.77 -8.73
N ILE A 19 -32.91 -17.33 -8.05
CA ILE A 19 -32.80 -18.48 -7.17
C ILE A 19 -32.70 -19.74 -8.04
N LEU A 20 -31.69 -20.59 -7.84
CA LEU A 20 -31.86 -22.04 -7.98
C LEU A 20 -30.78 -22.82 -7.22
N SER A 21 -31.26 -23.83 -6.49
CA SER A 21 -30.62 -24.74 -5.55
C SER A 21 -29.37 -25.48 -6.05
N ALA A 22 -28.42 -25.74 -5.16
CA ALA A 22 -28.14 -27.08 -4.59
C ALA A 22 -26.71 -27.19 -4.04
N GLN A 23 -26.60 -27.96 -2.96
CA GLN A 23 -25.39 -28.43 -2.30
C GLN A 23 -24.71 -27.46 -1.32
N GLU A 24 -25.22 -27.54 -0.09
CA GLU A 24 -24.51 -27.35 1.16
C GLU A 24 -23.16 -28.10 1.12
N THR A 25 -22.11 -27.37 0.78
CA THR A 25 -20.79 -27.60 1.35
C THR A 25 -20.60 -26.50 2.38
N ALA A 26 -20.40 -26.90 3.63
CA ALA A 26 -20.14 -26.01 4.75
C ALA A 26 -19.18 -24.89 4.34
N PRO A 27 -19.34 -23.65 4.85
CA PRO A 27 -18.34 -22.61 4.62
C PRO A 27 -17.02 -23.16 5.17
N ALA A 28 -16.08 -23.43 4.25
CA ALA A 28 -14.71 -23.68 4.63
C ALA A 28 -14.30 -22.54 5.56
N ALA A 29 -13.98 -22.89 6.80
CA ALA A 29 -13.47 -21.95 7.78
C ALA A 29 -12.37 -21.12 7.11
N PRO A 30 -12.38 -19.77 7.25
CA PRO A 30 -11.26 -18.96 6.81
C PRO A 30 -10.08 -19.28 7.72
N SER A 31 -9.33 -20.33 7.41
CA SER A 31 -8.15 -20.72 8.16
C SER A 31 -7.05 -21.12 7.19
N ALA A 32 -6.59 -20.12 6.44
CA ALA A 32 -5.15 -19.94 6.34
C ALA A 32 -4.86 -18.69 7.17
N GLU A 33 -4.41 -18.90 8.41
CA GLU A 33 -3.65 -17.88 9.13
C GLU A 33 -2.72 -17.24 8.11
N ALA A 34 -2.82 -15.92 7.93
CA ALA A 34 -1.81 -15.21 7.17
C ALA A 34 -0.49 -15.51 7.87
N GLU A 35 0.32 -16.41 7.30
CA GLU A 35 1.65 -16.73 7.83
C GLU A 35 2.33 -15.40 8.08
N ALA A 36 2.50 -15.05 9.36
CA ALA A 36 3.13 -13.82 9.75
C ALA A 36 4.50 -13.82 9.07
N TRP A 37 4.77 -12.84 8.21
CA TRP A 37 6.03 -12.79 7.50
C TRP A 37 7.16 -12.70 8.52
N ILE A 38 7.92 -13.77 8.71
CA ILE A 38 9.10 -13.76 9.59
C ILE A 38 10.31 -13.41 8.70
N PRO A 39 10.92 -12.22 8.87
CA PRO A 39 12.00 -11.77 7.99
C PRO A 39 13.31 -12.41 8.42
N SER A 40 13.88 -13.22 7.54
CA SER A 40 15.10 -14.00 7.79
C SER A 40 16.35 -13.33 7.22
N THR A 41 16.22 -12.59 6.11
CA THR A 41 17.35 -11.89 5.47
C THR A 41 17.41 -10.40 5.84
N PRO A 42 18.58 -9.74 5.70
CA PRO A 42 18.69 -8.29 5.87
C PRO A 42 17.72 -7.52 4.96
N LEU A 43 17.55 -7.96 3.70
CA LEU A 43 16.64 -7.33 2.75
C LEU A 43 15.18 -7.49 3.18
N GLU A 44 14.77 -8.67 3.64
CA GLU A 44 13.42 -8.90 4.19
C GLU A 44 13.15 -8.03 5.42
N LYS A 45 14.14 -7.88 6.32
CA LYS A 45 14.01 -7.01 7.50
C LYS A 45 13.81 -5.55 7.11
N LYS A 46 14.55 -5.06 6.11
CA LYS A 46 14.39 -3.68 5.60
C LYS A 46 13.07 -3.50 4.85
N ALA A 47 12.65 -4.49 4.06
CA ALA A 47 11.36 -4.47 3.37
C ALA A 47 10.18 -4.48 4.33
N MET A 48 10.25 -5.27 5.41
CA MET A 48 9.27 -5.21 6.50
C MET A 48 9.28 -3.85 7.21
N GLY A 49 10.47 -3.28 7.46
CA GLY A 49 10.60 -1.93 8.02
C GLY A 49 9.86 -0.91 7.18
N LEU A 50 10.12 -0.90 5.88
CA LEU A 50 9.43 -0.06 4.91
C LEU A 50 7.91 -0.30 4.95
N SER A 51 7.47 -1.56 4.94
CA SER A 51 6.04 -1.89 5.04
C SER A 51 5.39 -1.31 6.30
N LYS A 52 6.05 -1.45 7.46
CA LYS A 52 5.57 -0.88 8.73
C LYS A 52 5.49 0.64 8.68
N THR A 53 6.47 1.31 8.07
CA THR A 53 6.44 2.76 7.86
C THR A 53 5.24 3.16 7.00
N MET A 54 4.98 2.45 5.88
CA MET A 54 3.81 2.71 5.02
C MET A 54 2.48 2.53 5.77
N LYS A 55 2.39 1.55 6.67
CA LYS A 55 1.21 1.30 7.53
C LYS A 55 0.87 2.42 8.50
N LYS A 56 1.75 3.41 8.70
CA LYS A 56 1.44 4.60 9.50
C LYS A 56 0.57 5.62 8.74
N ILE A 57 0.57 5.59 7.40
CA ILE A 57 -0.11 6.60 6.56
C ILE A 57 -1.61 6.71 6.88
N PRO A 58 -2.40 5.63 6.94
CA PRO A 58 -3.83 5.75 7.23
C PRO A 58 -4.08 6.36 8.61
N GLY A 59 -3.23 6.07 9.59
CA GLY A 59 -3.31 6.64 10.94
C GLY A 59 -3.05 8.15 10.95
N ILE A 60 -2.04 8.61 10.19
CA ILE A 60 -1.75 10.04 10.05
C ILE A 60 -2.94 10.76 9.40
N VAL A 61 -3.45 10.23 8.29
CA VAL A 61 -4.54 10.84 7.53
C VAL A 61 -5.84 10.86 8.34
N SER A 62 -6.19 9.76 9.00
CA SER A 62 -7.40 9.67 9.83
C SER A 62 -7.36 10.50 11.12
N SER A 63 -6.17 10.95 11.55
CA SER A 63 -6.03 11.82 12.73
C SER A 63 -6.44 13.27 12.47
N ILE A 64 -6.58 13.67 11.19
CA ILE A 64 -6.90 15.03 10.79
C ILE A 64 -8.38 15.29 11.08
N LYS A 65 -8.65 16.34 11.86
CA LYS A 65 -10.00 16.78 12.27
C LYS A 65 -10.20 18.28 12.07
N ASP A 66 -9.12 19.03 12.17
CA ASP A 66 -9.06 20.50 12.17
C ASP A 66 -7.66 20.96 11.70
N GLN A 67 -7.43 22.28 11.68
CA GLN A 67 -6.14 22.83 11.26
C GLN A 67 -4.98 22.44 12.19
N ALA A 68 -5.21 22.33 13.50
CA ALA A 68 -4.15 21.98 14.44
C ALA A 68 -3.65 20.55 14.22
N THR A 69 -4.59 19.61 14.03
CA THR A 69 -4.28 18.21 13.68
C THR A 69 -3.74 18.08 12.26
N MET A 70 -4.13 18.95 11.32
CA MET A 70 -3.52 19.02 9.99
C MET A 70 -2.01 19.34 10.05
N ASP A 71 -1.59 20.31 10.88
CA ASP A 71 -0.18 20.67 11.00
C ASP A 71 0.65 19.56 11.64
N VAL A 72 0.07 18.83 12.60
CA VAL A 72 0.67 17.62 13.18
C VAL A 72 0.78 16.51 12.14
N ALA A 73 -0.25 16.31 11.32
CA ALA A 73 -0.25 15.31 10.26
C ALA A 73 0.81 15.60 9.20
N LYS A 74 0.97 16.87 8.78
CA LYS A 74 2.05 17.28 7.85
C LYS A 74 3.42 16.92 8.40
N LYS A 75 3.72 17.31 9.65
CA LYS A 75 5.01 16.96 10.30
C LYS A 75 5.22 15.45 10.38
N SER A 76 4.18 14.71 10.71
CA SER A 76 4.22 13.24 10.79
C SER A 76 4.48 12.62 9.42
N MET A 77 3.87 13.16 8.36
CA MET A 77 4.11 12.72 6.99
C MET A 77 5.53 13.06 6.51
N THR A 78 6.05 14.24 6.85
CA THR A 78 7.45 14.61 6.57
C THR A 78 8.43 13.66 7.27
N ALA A 79 8.20 13.35 8.54
CA ALA A 79 9.02 12.39 9.27
C ALA A 79 8.93 10.98 8.64
N LEU A 80 7.74 10.57 8.21
CA LEU A 80 7.53 9.31 7.50
C LEU A 80 8.31 9.28 6.17
N ASN A 81 8.34 10.37 5.41
CA ASN A 81 9.18 10.47 4.21
C ASN A 81 10.66 10.27 4.53
N MET A 82 11.17 10.87 5.61
CA MET A 82 12.56 10.67 6.03
C MET A 82 12.85 9.22 6.44
N GLU A 83 11.90 8.55 7.10
CA GLU A 83 12.01 7.11 7.41
C GLU A 83 12.04 6.26 6.14
N VAL A 84 11.20 6.57 5.14
CA VAL A 84 11.21 5.91 3.82
C VAL A 84 12.57 6.11 3.15
N ASP A 85 13.07 7.34 3.10
CA ASP A 85 14.37 7.66 2.50
C ASP A 85 15.50 6.86 3.17
N ALA A 86 15.48 6.76 4.50
CA ALA A 86 16.46 5.98 5.26
C ALA A 86 16.37 4.48 4.91
N HIS A 87 15.17 3.91 4.86
CA HIS A 87 14.98 2.51 4.49
C HIS A 87 15.46 2.23 3.07
N VAL A 88 15.12 3.08 2.10
CA VAL A 88 15.58 2.93 0.72
C VAL A 88 17.10 3.06 0.63
N ALA A 89 17.69 4.04 1.30
CA ALA A 89 19.14 4.22 1.34
C ALA A 89 19.88 3.00 1.91
N GLU A 90 19.30 2.31 2.89
CA GLU A 90 19.85 1.07 3.44
C GLU A 90 19.67 -0.12 2.49
N ILE A 91 18.50 -0.24 1.85
CA ILE A 91 18.24 -1.28 0.85
C ILE A 91 19.23 -1.17 -0.31
N LYS A 92 19.54 0.05 -0.76
CA LYS A 92 20.51 0.31 -1.84
C LYS A 92 21.92 -0.17 -1.55
N LYS A 93 22.27 -0.37 -0.27
CA LYS A 93 23.58 -0.90 0.14
C LYS A 93 23.62 -2.43 0.12
N LEU A 94 22.48 -3.10 -0.02
CA LEU A 94 22.38 -4.55 -0.08
C LEU A 94 22.60 -5.06 -1.50
N PRO A 95 23.08 -6.31 -1.65
CA PRO A 95 23.12 -6.94 -2.97
C PRO A 95 21.70 -7.06 -3.53
N VAL A 96 21.59 -6.87 -4.84
CA VAL A 96 20.33 -7.08 -5.56
C VAL A 96 20.02 -8.58 -5.50
N PRO A 97 18.86 -8.98 -4.96
CA PRO A 97 18.49 -10.38 -4.84
C PRO A 97 18.25 -11.01 -6.23
N ASP A 98 18.33 -12.34 -6.31
CA ASP A 98 17.98 -13.07 -7.53
C ASP A 98 16.47 -13.00 -7.84
N ALA A 99 16.08 -13.50 -9.01
CA ALA A 99 14.71 -13.44 -9.49
C ALA A 99 13.70 -14.20 -8.60
N ALA A 100 14.10 -15.33 -8.00
CA ALA A 100 13.23 -16.13 -7.15
C ALA A 100 12.93 -15.38 -5.83
N ILE A 101 13.97 -14.77 -5.23
CA ILE A 101 13.83 -13.94 -4.04
C ILE A 101 13.01 -12.68 -4.36
N ARG A 102 13.26 -12.01 -5.50
CA ARG A 102 12.44 -10.84 -5.92
C ARG A 102 10.97 -11.21 -6.07
N LYS A 103 10.65 -12.34 -6.70
CA LYS A 103 9.27 -12.82 -6.85
C LYS A 103 8.60 -13.07 -5.50
N SER A 104 9.30 -13.74 -4.58
CA SER A 104 8.79 -13.99 -3.22
C SER A 104 8.58 -12.69 -2.44
N LEU A 105 9.56 -11.79 -2.46
CA LEU A 105 9.48 -10.48 -1.82
C LEU A 105 8.37 -9.61 -2.40
N SER A 106 8.21 -9.59 -3.73
CA SER A 106 7.12 -8.89 -4.43
C SER A 106 5.77 -9.34 -3.89
N SER A 107 5.51 -10.66 -3.89
CA SER A 107 4.25 -11.22 -3.43
C SER A 107 3.98 -10.94 -1.95
N ARG A 108 5.01 -11.00 -1.09
CA ARG A 108 4.88 -10.68 0.33
C ARG A 108 4.58 -9.20 0.55
N MET A 109 5.31 -8.31 -0.12
CA MET A 109 5.05 -6.88 -0.06
C MET A 109 3.66 -6.53 -0.59
N GLU A 110 3.20 -7.16 -1.67
CA GLU A 110 1.85 -6.97 -2.19
C GLU A 110 0.79 -7.33 -1.16
N LYS A 111 0.92 -8.47 -0.47
CA LYS A 111 0.00 -8.86 0.61
C LYS A 111 0.00 -7.86 1.77
N GLU A 112 1.18 -7.41 2.17
CA GLU A 112 1.35 -6.42 3.24
C GLU A 112 0.73 -5.05 2.86
N MET A 113 0.88 -4.63 1.60
CA MET A 113 0.32 -3.39 1.07
C MET A 113 -1.18 -3.49 0.78
N ALA A 114 -1.70 -4.67 0.43
CA ALA A 114 -3.13 -4.87 0.20
C ALA A 114 -3.96 -4.55 1.46
N ALA A 115 -3.39 -4.81 2.65
CA ALA A 115 -4.00 -4.44 3.92
C ALA A 115 -4.17 -2.93 4.13
N LEU A 116 -3.42 -2.08 3.40
CA LEU A 116 -3.56 -0.63 3.44
C LEU A 116 -4.83 -0.15 2.73
N GLY A 117 -5.30 -0.86 1.71
CA GLY A 117 -6.43 -0.44 0.89
C GLY A 117 -7.68 -0.13 1.73
N PRO A 118 -8.18 -1.08 2.54
CA PRO A 118 -9.32 -0.86 3.42
C PRO A 118 -9.08 0.26 4.45
N GLN A 119 -7.87 0.35 5.01
CA GLN A 119 -7.53 1.38 5.99
C GLN A 119 -7.53 2.78 5.37
N MET A 120 -7.00 2.92 4.15
CA MET A 120 -7.03 4.17 3.40
C MET A 120 -8.45 4.56 2.99
N GLN A 121 -9.29 3.60 2.58
CA GLN A 121 -10.71 3.86 2.31
C GLN A 121 -11.43 4.36 3.56
N GLN A 122 -11.19 3.75 4.71
CA GLN A 122 -11.76 4.21 5.98
C GLN A 122 -11.28 5.61 6.36
N ALA A 123 -9.98 5.89 6.19
CA ALA A 123 -9.42 7.23 6.40
C ALA A 123 -10.07 8.26 5.46
N MET A 124 -10.26 7.91 4.18
CA MET A 124 -10.94 8.77 3.21
C MET A 124 -12.40 9.04 3.55
N MET A 125 -13.15 8.05 4.04
CA MET A 125 -14.52 8.27 4.51
C MET A 125 -14.55 9.26 5.68
N GLY A 126 -13.59 9.18 6.61
CA GLY A 126 -13.44 10.16 7.69
C GLY A 126 -13.08 11.57 7.19
N MET A 127 -12.43 11.68 6.04
CA MET A 127 -12.12 12.97 5.42
C MET A 127 -13.33 13.66 4.78
N VAL A 128 -14.37 12.92 4.39
CA VAL A 128 -15.60 13.51 3.83
C VAL A 128 -16.31 14.41 4.84
N SER A 129 -16.14 14.15 6.15
CA SER A 129 -16.70 14.98 7.21
C SER A 129 -15.85 16.21 7.59
N LEU A 130 -14.69 16.40 6.96
CA LEU A 130 -13.80 17.53 7.27
C LEU A 130 -14.25 18.83 6.61
N SER A 131 -13.76 19.94 7.17
CA SER A 131 -13.95 21.26 6.56
C SER A 131 -13.37 21.26 5.13
N PRO A 132 -14.10 21.81 4.13
CA PRO A 132 -13.63 21.92 2.74
C PRO A 132 -12.27 22.62 2.60
N GLU A 133 -11.93 23.49 3.55
CA GLU A 133 -10.68 24.25 3.60
C GLU A 133 -9.44 23.38 3.89
N LEU A 134 -9.63 22.19 4.49
CA LEU A 134 -8.56 21.23 4.76
C LEU A 134 -8.26 20.34 3.57
N ALA A 135 -9.23 20.12 2.67
CA ALA A 135 -9.10 19.21 1.55
C ALA A 135 -7.88 19.53 0.63
N PRO A 136 -7.60 20.79 0.26
CA PRO A 136 -6.41 21.13 -0.52
C PRO A 136 -5.10 20.81 0.21
N GLN A 137 -5.06 20.98 1.53
CA GLN A 137 -3.87 20.73 2.34
C GLN A 137 -3.59 19.23 2.48
N ILE A 138 -4.64 18.43 2.67
CA ILE A 138 -4.57 16.98 2.67
C ILE A 138 -4.10 16.48 1.31
N GLN A 139 -4.67 17.01 0.22
CA GLN A 139 -4.28 16.64 -1.13
C GLN A 139 -2.80 16.97 -1.40
N ALA A 140 -2.35 18.18 -1.01
CA ALA A 140 -0.95 18.57 -1.15
C ALA A 140 -0.01 17.64 -0.36
N MET A 141 -0.33 17.34 0.89
CA MET A 141 0.44 16.39 1.72
C MET A 141 0.54 15.00 1.08
N MET A 142 -0.56 14.49 0.52
CA MET A 142 -0.58 13.19 -0.16
C MET A 142 0.20 13.22 -1.49
N MET A 143 0.16 14.32 -2.23
CA MET A 143 0.97 14.49 -3.46
C MET A 143 2.46 14.58 -3.14
N GLU A 144 2.85 15.28 -2.07
CA GLU A 144 4.25 15.33 -1.61
C GLU A 144 4.75 13.94 -1.21
N PHE A 145 3.93 13.18 -0.47
CA PHE A 145 4.24 11.80 -0.13
C PHE A 145 4.38 10.91 -1.39
N ALA A 146 3.43 11.00 -2.32
CA ALA A 146 3.48 10.25 -3.58
C ALA A 146 4.72 10.61 -4.41
N GLY A 147 5.05 11.89 -4.52
CA GLY A 147 6.27 12.36 -5.19
C GLY A 147 7.55 11.86 -4.49
N ASN A 148 7.55 11.69 -3.17
CA ASN A 148 8.68 11.08 -2.48
C ASN A 148 8.83 9.58 -2.82
N MET A 149 7.71 8.84 -2.85
CA MET A 149 7.72 7.43 -3.23
C MET A 149 8.14 7.22 -4.69
N GLU A 150 7.72 8.10 -5.60
CA GLU A 150 8.10 8.06 -7.01
C GLU A 150 9.61 8.21 -7.22
N LYS A 151 10.29 9.08 -6.44
CA LYS A 151 11.75 9.22 -6.48
C LYS A 151 12.47 7.89 -6.23
N HIS A 152 11.89 7.04 -5.40
CA HIS A 152 12.47 5.74 -5.03
C HIS A 152 11.99 4.59 -5.91
N GLU A 153 11.05 4.81 -6.83
CA GLU A 153 10.41 3.74 -7.60
C GLU A 153 11.45 2.90 -8.36
N THR A 154 12.39 3.56 -9.03
CA THR A 154 13.42 2.87 -9.82
C THR A 154 14.32 2.00 -8.94
N ASP A 155 14.77 2.53 -7.79
CA ASP A 155 15.59 1.79 -6.86
C ASP A 155 14.81 0.60 -6.28
N MET A 156 13.57 0.82 -5.86
CA MET A 156 12.71 -0.21 -5.28
C MET A 156 12.37 -1.32 -6.28
N ASN A 157 12.07 -0.97 -7.54
CA ASN A 157 11.80 -1.97 -8.58
C ASN A 157 12.99 -2.92 -8.76
N LYS A 158 14.23 -2.43 -8.59
CA LYS A 158 15.43 -3.27 -8.68
C LYS A 158 15.45 -4.42 -7.65
N TYR A 159 14.90 -4.20 -6.46
CA TYR A 159 14.93 -5.16 -5.35
C TYR A 159 13.64 -5.95 -5.18
N PHE A 160 12.51 -5.40 -5.64
CA PHE A 160 11.17 -5.94 -5.33
C PHE A 160 10.31 -6.21 -6.54
N GLU A 161 10.62 -5.68 -7.73
CA GLU A 161 9.84 -6.00 -8.93
C GLU A 161 10.21 -7.40 -9.44
N SER A 162 9.20 -8.25 -9.62
CA SER A 162 9.40 -9.56 -10.23
C SER A 162 9.71 -9.42 -11.72
N ASP A 163 10.46 -10.35 -12.28
CA ASP A 163 10.77 -10.31 -13.73
C ASP A 163 9.50 -10.44 -14.59
N GLU A 164 8.47 -11.14 -14.11
CA GLU A 164 7.17 -11.24 -14.76
C GLU A 164 6.43 -9.90 -14.80
N ASP A 165 6.47 -9.13 -13.72
CA ASP A 165 5.82 -7.82 -13.67
C ASP A 165 6.56 -6.80 -14.52
N ARG A 166 7.89 -6.89 -14.56
CA ARG A 166 8.74 -6.11 -15.46
C ARG A 166 8.46 -6.42 -16.93
N ALA A 167 8.31 -7.70 -17.28
CA ALA A 167 7.95 -8.13 -18.64
C ALA A 167 6.57 -7.58 -19.06
N LYS A 168 5.56 -7.71 -18.19
CA LYS A 168 4.21 -7.16 -18.39
C LYS A 168 4.21 -5.63 -18.56
N LYS A 169 5.04 -4.89 -17.81
CA LYS A 169 5.19 -3.43 -17.98
C LYS A 169 5.77 -3.05 -19.35
N ASN A 170 6.68 -3.86 -19.87
CA ASN A 170 7.37 -3.63 -21.14
C ASN A 170 6.62 -4.19 -22.37
N GLY A 171 5.39 -4.68 -22.19
CA GLY A 171 4.54 -5.17 -23.29
C GLY A 171 5.06 -6.44 -23.96
N LYS A 172 5.82 -7.26 -23.23
CA LYS A 172 6.27 -8.59 -23.68
C LYS A 172 5.46 -9.70 -23.06
#